data_AF-J9FSD0-F1
#
_entry.id   AF-J9FSD0-F1
#
_cell.length_a   1.000
_cell.length_b   1.000
_cell.length_c   1.000
_cell.angle_alpha   90.00
_cell.angle_beta   90.00
_cell.angle_gamma   90.00
#
_symmetry.space_group_name_H-M   'P 1'
#
loop_
_entity.id
_entity.type
_entity.pdbx_description
1 polymer ?
#
loop_
_entity_poly.entity_id
_entity_poly.type
_entity_poly.pdbx_seq_one_letter_code
_entity_poly.pdbx_strand_id
1 'polypeptide(L)'
;SISQIDSYGQIARKILEQNWIQPDKRIFDNGKISDHFAIIPTGQLPKTLSEAEQKIFDLVTRRFMSVFYPAAEYDVTTRYTTVNGHRFKTEGKVLVSQGWLEVTGRSVKNAKDSLPPVQVNESVRTKDVVVSALQTKPPARYTEATLLSAMETAGKKLETDELRDAMAGKGLGTPATRASIIEGLLEQKYMRREERELIPTPKAFQLMTLLHGLHIDELSNPSLTGEWEWKLRMIEDGRFSHETFMEEIRHLTDKVVKAAKQYEGDSVPIENPI
;
A
#
# COMPACT_ATOMS: atom_id res chain seq x y z
N SER A 1 19.18 -24.05 -13.36
CA SER A 1 19.41 -22.98 -12.37
C SER A 1 19.02 -21.64 -12.99
N ILE A 2 18.38 -20.74 -12.24
CA ILE A 2 17.98 -19.39 -12.72
C ILE A 2 19.19 -18.59 -13.25
N SER A 3 20.40 -18.89 -12.76
CA SER A 3 21.65 -18.33 -13.26
C SER A 3 21.98 -18.65 -14.73
N GLN A 4 21.26 -19.58 -15.36
CA GLN A 4 21.39 -19.96 -16.77
C GLN A 4 20.61 -19.02 -17.71
N ILE A 5 19.76 -18.14 -17.17
CA ILE A 5 19.12 -17.06 -17.94
C ILE A 5 20.06 -15.87 -17.90
N ASP A 6 20.54 -15.41 -19.08
CA ASP A 6 21.61 -14.40 -19.20
C ASP A 6 21.33 -13.12 -18.40
N SER A 7 20.08 -12.66 -18.36
CA SER A 7 19.67 -11.44 -17.64
C SER A 7 19.76 -11.55 -16.12
N TYR A 8 19.69 -12.76 -15.55
CA TYR A 8 19.81 -13.01 -14.11
C TYR A 8 21.19 -13.52 -13.73
N GLY A 9 21.88 -14.21 -14.65
CA GLY A 9 23.18 -14.82 -14.43
C GLY A 9 24.25 -13.83 -13.99
N GLN A 10 24.25 -12.60 -14.53
CA GLN A 10 25.19 -11.55 -14.12
C GLN A 10 24.92 -11.08 -12.67
N ILE A 11 23.65 -10.87 -12.34
CA ILE A 11 23.21 -10.41 -11.01
C ILE A 11 23.55 -11.46 -9.96
N ALA A 12 23.25 -12.74 -10.24
CA ALA A 12 23.54 -13.86 -9.37
C ALA A 12 25.04 -14.07 -9.16
N ARG A 13 25.85 -13.99 -10.23
CA ARG A 13 27.32 -14.07 -10.13
C ARG A 13 27.88 -12.98 -9.22
N LYS A 14 27.45 -11.73 -9.41
CA LYS A 14 27.89 -10.61 -8.58
C LYS A 14 27.56 -10.81 -7.10
N ILE A 15 26.35 -11.29 -6.76
CA ILE A 15 25.96 -11.61 -5.38
C ILE A 15 26.92 -12.64 -4.76
N LEU A 16 27.26 -13.70 -5.51
CA LEU A 16 28.13 -14.77 -5.04
C LEU A 16 29.59 -14.31 -4.90
N GLU A 17 30.12 -13.61 -5.91
CA GLU A 17 31.50 -13.11 -5.93
C GLU A 17 31.77 -12.10 -4.81
N GLN A 18 30.78 -11.26 -4.48
CA GLN A 18 30.87 -10.28 -3.39
C GLN A 18 30.53 -10.85 -2.01
N ASN A 19 30.17 -12.15 -1.94
CA ASN A 19 29.80 -12.83 -0.71
C ASN A 19 28.67 -12.13 0.07
N TRP A 20 27.65 -11.62 -0.63
CA TRP A 20 26.56 -10.85 -0.01
C TRP A 20 25.45 -11.71 0.62
N ILE A 21 25.49 -13.02 0.42
CA ILE A 21 24.56 -13.95 1.09
C ILE A 21 25.10 -14.20 2.51
N GLN A 22 24.65 -13.38 3.45
CA GLN A 22 25.02 -13.48 4.86
C GLN A 22 23.80 -13.80 5.73
N PRO A 23 23.97 -14.45 6.90
CA PRO A 23 22.89 -14.64 7.87
C PRO A 23 22.40 -13.30 8.41
N ASP A 24 21.33 -12.78 7.80
CA ASP A 24 20.74 -11.48 8.13
C ASP A 24 19.26 -11.67 8.51
N LYS A 25 18.89 -11.27 9.73
CA LYS A 25 17.49 -11.32 10.21
C LYS A 25 16.52 -10.42 9.44
N ARG A 26 17.01 -9.55 8.55
CA ARG A 26 16.15 -8.82 7.61
C ARG A 26 15.65 -9.72 6.49
N ILE A 27 16.37 -10.79 6.17
CA ILE A 27 16.09 -11.72 5.06
C ILE A 27 15.68 -13.09 5.60
N PHE A 28 16.39 -13.60 6.61
CA PHE A 28 16.23 -14.93 7.19
C PHE A 28 15.83 -14.80 8.66
N ASP A 29 14.52 -14.75 8.93
CA ASP A 29 13.98 -14.66 10.29
C ASP A 29 12.82 -15.62 10.49
N ASN A 30 13.13 -16.81 11.04
CA ASN A 30 12.13 -17.82 11.36
C ASN A 30 11.08 -17.34 12.36
N GLY A 31 11.41 -16.37 13.22
CA GLY A 31 10.47 -15.80 14.18
C GLY A 31 9.39 -14.92 13.55
N LYS A 32 9.56 -14.54 12.28
CA LYS A 32 8.59 -13.75 11.50
C LYS A 32 7.86 -14.57 10.44
N ILE A 33 8.11 -15.87 10.37
CA ILE A 33 7.39 -16.78 9.47
C ILE A 33 6.11 -17.20 10.19
N SER A 34 4.97 -16.99 9.53
CA SER A 34 3.66 -17.51 9.95
C SER A 34 3.32 -18.75 9.12
N ASP A 35 2.10 -18.88 8.62
CA ASP A 35 1.69 -20.01 7.77
C ASP A 35 2.45 -20.06 6.43
N HIS A 36 2.91 -18.90 5.95
CA HIS A 36 3.57 -18.74 4.67
C HIS A 36 4.80 -17.83 4.77
N PHE A 37 5.78 -18.07 3.89
CA PHE A 37 6.93 -17.19 3.66
C PHE A 37 6.73 -16.32 2.41
N ALA A 38 7.61 -15.35 2.21
CA ALA A 38 7.55 -14.45 1.05
C ALA A 38 7.64 -15.22 -0.28
N ILE A 39 6.96 -14.73 -1.32
CA ILE A 39 7.02 -15.34 -2.66
C ILE A 39 8.44 -15.20 -3.22
N ILE A 40 9.08 -16.34 -3.50
CA ILE A 40 10.44 -16.43 -4.07
C ILE A 40 10.48 -17.41 -5.24
N PRO A 41 11.48 -17.29 -6.13
CA PRO A 41 11.69 -18.28 -7.19
C PRO A 41 12.05 -19.66 -6.61
N THR A 42 11.51 -20.73 -7.20
CA THR A 42 11.76 -22.13 -6.76
C THR A 42 13.09 -22.71 -7.24
N GLY A 43 13.82 -22.00 -8.11
CA GLY A 43 15.05 -22.48 -8.74
C GLY A 43 14.83 -23.34 -9.99
N GLN A 44 13.60 -23.79 -10.25
CA GLN A 44 13.22 -24.46 -11.50
C GLN A 44 13.08 -23.44 -12.63
N LEU A 45 13.65 -23.77 -13.80
CA LEU A 45 13.54 -22.91 -14.97
C LEU A 45 12.15 -23.06 -15.60
N PRO A 46 11.44 -21.95 -15.87
CA PRO A 46 10.19 -22.03 -16.60
C PRO A 46 10.46 -22.46 -18.05
N LYS A 47 9.54 -23.24 -18.65
CA LYS A 47 9.64 -23.69 -20.05
C LYS A 47 9.10 -22.63 -21.01
N THR A 48 7.79 -22.40 -20.94
CA THR A 48 7.08 -21.44 -21.77
C THR A 48 6.19 -20.62 -20.83
N LEU A 49 6.37 -19.30 -20.87
CA LEU A 49 5.54 -18.35 -20.14
C LEU A 49 4.86 -17.44 -21.14
N SER A 50 3.61 -17.08 -20.88
CA SER A 50 2.98 -15.92 -21.52
C SER A 50 3.73 -14.63 -21.15
N GLU A 51 3.48 -13.55 -21.88
CA GLU A 51 4.11 -12.26 -21.60
C GLU A 51 3.82 -11.77 -20.17
N ALA A 52 2.58 -11.96 -19.69
CA ALA A 52 2.17 -11.58 -18.35
C ALA A 52 2.90 -12.42 -17.27
N GLU A 53 2.95 -13.74 -17.44
CA GLU A 53 3.67 -14.62 -16.52
C GLU A 53 5.17 -14.31 -16.51
N GLN A 54 5.76 -14.02 -17.67
CA GLN A 54 7.17 -13.64 -17.79
C GLN A 54 7.47 -12.34 -17.03
N LYS A 55 6.58 -11.33 -17.11
CA LYS A 55 6.71 -10.07 -16.35
C LYS A 55 6.62 -10.29 -14.84
N ILE A 56 5.70 -11.13 -14.38
CA ILE A 56 5.57 -11.47 -12.96
C ILE A 56 6.79 -12.27 -12.48
N PHE A 57 7.23 -13.26 -13.26
CA PHE A 57 8.43 -14.04 -12.94
C PHE A 57 9.68 -13.15 -12.85
N ASP A 58 9.86 -12.21 -13.77
CA ASP A 58 10.96 -11.25 -13.74
C ASP A 58 10.90 -10.35 -12.50
N LEU A 59 9.72 -9.83 -12.17
CA LEU A 59 9.50 -9.02 -10.97
C LEU A 59 9.89 -9.77 -9.68
N VAL A 60 9.39 -10.99 -9.50
CA VAL A 60 9.67 -11.82 -8.33
C VAL A 60 11.16 -12.17 -8.25
N THR A 61 11.75 -12.58 -9.37
CA THR A 61 13.16 -13.01 -9.43
C THR A 61 14.12 -11.85 -9.15
N ARG A 62 13.88 -10.69 -9.76
CA ARG A 62 14.67 -9.48 -9.49
C ARG A 62 14.47 -8.99 -8.06
N ARG A 63 13.24 -9.01 -7.54
CA ARG A 63 13.00 -8.62 -6.16
C ARG A 63 13.74 -9.52 -5.18
N PHE A 64 13.70 -10.83 -5.37
CA PHE A 64 14.46 -11.80 -4.58
C PHE A 64 15.97 -11.54 -4.63
N MET A 65 16.55 -11.35 -5.82
CA MET A 65 17.99 -11.06 -5.92
C MET A 65 18.37 -9.72 -5.27
N SER A 66 17.49 -8.72 -5.37
CA SER A 66 17.75 -7.38 -4.84
C SER A 66 17.91 -7.33 -3.31
N VAL A 67 17.32 -8.27 -2.56
CA VAL A 67 17.42 -8.27 -1.09
C VAL A 67 18.83 -8.59 -0.59
N PHE A 68 19.66 -9.23 -1.43
CA PHE A 68 21.06 -9.52 -1.11
C PHE A 68 22.00 -8.37 -1.47
N TYR A 69 21.57 -7.38 -2.25
CA TYR A 69 22.42 -6.23 -2.56
C TYR A 69 22.52 -5.28 -1.36
N PRO A 70 23.63 -4.53 -1.22
CA PRO A 70 23.72 -3.46 -0.25
C PRO A 70 22.68 -2.37 -0.51
N ALA A 71 22.49 -1.50 0.49
CA ALA A 71 21.62 -0.34 0.35
C ALA A 71 22.10 0.57 -0.78
N ALA A 72 21.16 1.24 -1.44
CA ALA A 72 21.49 2.37 -2.31
C ALA A 72 21.93 3.54 -1.43
N GLU A 73 23.09 4.12 -1.72
CA GLU A 73 23.66 5.22 -0.96
C GLU A 73 23.52 6.52 -1.74
N TYR A 74 23.08 7.56 -1.04
CA TYR A 74 22.88 8.88 -1.59
C TYR A 74 23.63 9.91 -0.77
N ASP A 75 24.32 10.82 -1.45
CA ASP A 75 24.81 12.06 -0.85
C ASP A 75 23.71 13.13 -0.93
N VAL A 76 23.33 13.67 0.23
CA VAL A 76 22.26 14.65 0.36
C VAL A 76 22.86 15.98 0.78
N THR A 77 22.93 16.93 -0.15
CA THR A 77 23.39 18.29 0.13
C THR A 77 22.21 19.16 0.52
N THR A 78 22.17 19.63 1.77
CA THR A 78 21.21 20.64 2.21
C THR A 78 21.90 21.99 2.28
N ARG A 79 21.42 22.94 1.48
CA ARG A 79 21.89 24.33 1.47
C ARG A 79 20.86 25.25 2.09
N TYR A 80 21.33 26.13 2.96
CA TYR A 80 20.54 27.23 3.49
C TYR A 80 21.10 28.55 2.98
N THR A 81 20.26 29.32 2.30
CA THR A 81 20.63 30.64 1.76
C THR A 81 19.82 31.71 2.48
N THR A 82 20.48 32.72 3.00
CA THR A 82 19.81 33.88 3.62
C THR A 82 19.69 35.01 2.60
N VAL A 83 18.47 35.47 2.36
CA VAL A 83 18.17 36.62 1.50
C VAL A 83 17.31 37.59 2.29
N ASN A 84 17.80 38.82 2.49
CA ASN A 84 17.11 39.87 3.29
C ASN A 84 16.63 39.37 4.66
N GLY A 85 17.45 38.57 5.36
CA GLY A 85 17.11 38.02 6.69
C GLY A 85 16.19 36.78 6.67
N HIS A 86 15.67 36.36 5.51
CA HIS A 86 14.86 35.15 5.37
C HIS A 86 15.71 33.96 4.90
N ARG A 87 15.47 32.79 5.49
CA ARG A 87 16.22 31.57 5.22
C ARG A 87 15.47 30.67 4.23
N PHE A 88 16.10 30.36 3.11
CA PHE A 88 15.61 29.45 2.09
C PHE A 88 16.37 28.12 2.17
N LYS A 89 15.65 26.99 2.07
CA LYS A 89 16.23 25.65 2.05
C LYS A 89 16.24 25.11 0.62
N THR A 90 17.37 24.58 0.18
CA THR A 90 17.49 23.84 -1.09
C THR A 90 18.17 22.51 -0.82
N GLU A 91 17.59 21.43 -1.30
CA GLU A 91 18.15 20.07 -1.15
C GLU A 91 18.54 19.52 -2.51
N GLY A 92 19.74 18.95 -2.57
CA GLY A 92 20.23 18.15 -3.68
C GLY A 92 20.47 16.72 -3.23
N LYS A 93 20.30 15.77 -4.13
CA LYS A 93 20.46 14.34 -3.85
C LYS A 93 21.19 13.67 -5.00
N VAL A 94 22.33 13.06 -4.71
CA VAL A 94 23.18 12.38 -5.70
C VAL A 94 23.31 10.91 -5.30
N LEU A 95 23.01 9.99 -6.22
CA LEU A 95 23.24 8.56 -5.98
C LEU A 95 24.74 8.27 -6.11
N VAL A 96 25.38 7.87 -5.00
CA VAL A 96 26.82 7.55 -4.95
C VAL A 96 27.09 6.05 -5.10
N SER A 97 26.17 5.21 -4.62
CA SER A 97 26.22 3.74 -4.81
C SER A 97 24.84 3.23 -5.15
N GLN A 98 24.70 2.50 -6.27
CA GLN A 98 23.41 1.99 -6.72
C GLN A 98 22.81 0.95 -5.77
N GLY A 99 23.65 0.12 -5.15
CA GLY A 99 23.20 -1.01 -4.34
C GLY A 99 22.12 -1.83 -5.07
N TRP A 100 21.04 -2.16 -4.35
CA TRP A 100 19.92 -2.94 -4.88
C TRP A 100 19.20 -2.33 -6.10
N LEU A 101 19.36 -1.03 -6.39
CA LEU A 101 18.72 -0.40 -7.55
C LEU A 101 19.25 -0.95 -8.88
N GLU A 102 20.48 -1.44 -8.91
CA GLU A 102 21.12 -2.06 -10.09
C GLU A 102 20.26 -3.21 -10.64
N VAL A 103 19.67 -4.00 -9.74
CA VAL A 103 18.84 -5.17 -10.09
C VAL A 103 17.52 -4.77 -10.76
N THR A 104 17.00 -3.59 -10.42
CA THR A 104 15.67 -3.13 -10.84
C THR A 104 15.62 -2.60 -12.27
N GLY A 105 16.78 -2.44 -12.94
CA GLY A 105 16.86 -1.93 -14.31
C GLY A 105 16.36 -0.49 -14.49
N ARG A 106 16.06 0.22 -13.39
CA ARG A 106 15.64 1.63 -13.44
C ARG A 106 16.87 2.49 -13.72
N SER A 107 16.91 3.13 -14.88
CA SER A 107 17.91 4.16 -15.19
C SER A 107 17.81 5.27 -14.14
N VAL A 108 18.81 5.34 -13.26
CA VAL A 108 18.87 6.40 -12.25
C VAL A 108 19.34 7.67 -12.96
N LYS A 109 18.40 8.58 -13.22
CA LYS A 109 18.70 9.91 -13.74
C LYS A 109 19.38 10.73 -12.63
N ASN A 110 20.70 10.63 -12.53
CA ASN A 110 21.49 11.31 -11.50
C ASN A 110 21.70 12.82 -11.74
N ALA A 111 21.44 13.32 -12.95
CA ALA A 111 21.94 14.63 -13.37
C ALA A 111 21.05 15.84 -12.98
N LYS A 112 19.77 15.64 -12.61
CA LYS A 112 18.86 16.77 -12.33
C LYS A 112 18.84 17.24 -10.88
N ASP A 113 19.33 16.42 -9.95
CA ASP A 113 19.19 16.67 -8.51
C ASP A 113 20.52 17.04 -7.83
N SER A 114 21.61 17.19 -8.58
CA SER A 114 22.92 17.62 -8.05
C SER A 114 22.98 19.13 -7.90
N LEU A 115 23.49 19.60 -6.75
CA LEU A 115 23.68 21.01 -6.47
C LEU A 115 25.12 21.43 -6.78
N PRO A 116 25.33 22.63 -7.34
CA PRO A 116 26.68 23.17 -7.50
C PRO A 116 27.38 23.32 -6.15
N PRO A 117 28.68 22.98 -6.07
CA PRO A 117 29.46 23.15 -4.84
C PRO A 117 29.58 24.64 -4.52
N VAL A 118 29.50 24.96 -3.22
CA VAL A 118 29.67 26.32 -2.68
C VAL A 118 30.43 26.26 -1.37
N GLN A 119 31.11 27.33 -1.01
CA GLN A 119 31.77 27.46 0.30
C GLN A 119 30.79 27.95 1.37
N VAL A 120 31.13 27.68 2.63
CA VAL A 120 30.41 28.25 3.77
C VAL A 120 30.59 29.77 3.73
N ASN A 121 29.48 30.51 3.88
CA ASN A 121 29.44 31.98 3.80
C ASN A 121 29.80 32.56 2.42
N GLU A 122 29.75 31.77 1.35
CA GLU A 122 29.91 32.28 0.00
C GLU A 122 28.79 33.28 -0.34
N SER A 123 29.17 34.45 -0.83
CA SER A 123 28.23 35.49 -1.23
C SER A 123 27.61 35.16 -2.59
N VAL A 124 26.29 35.09 -2.64
CA VAL A 124 25.53 34.81 -3.86
C VAL A 124 24.61 35.97 -4.22
N ARG A 125 24.31 36.13 -5.51
CA ARG A 125 23.38 37.15 -6.01
C ARG A 125 22.04 36.52 -6.37
N THR A 126 20.96 37.03 -5.78
CA THR A 126 19.60 36.73 -6.23
C THR A 126 19.39 37.31 -7.63
N LYS A 127 19.08 36.45 -8.61
CA LYS A 127 18.80 36.87 -9.98
C LYS A 127 17.36 37.31 -10.15
N ASP A 128 16.43 36.46 -9.72
CA ASP A 128 14.99 36.65 -9.88
C ASP A 128 14.25 36.24 -8.61
N VAL A 129 13.08 36.85 -8.39
CA VAL A 129 12.13 36.47 -7.34
C VAL A 129 10.78 36.23 -8.03
N VAL A 130 10.30 34.99 -7.96
CA VAL A 130 9.05 34.58 -8.60
C VAL A 130 8.02 34.26 -7.52
N VAL A 131 6.88 34.93 -7.56
CA VAL A 131 5.73 34.58 -6.71
C VAL A 131 4.95 33.46 -7.41
N SER A 132 4.92 32.29 -6.78
CA SER A 132 4.14 31.15 -7.28
C SER A 132 2.78 31.12 -6.59
N ALA A 133 1.72 31.46 -7.35
CA ALA A 133 0.36 31.28 -6.90
C ALA A 133 -0.01 29.79 -6.96
N LEU A 134 -0.02 29.12 -5.81
CA LEU A 134 -0.40 27.72 -5.69
C LEU A 134 -1.85 27.57 -5.25
N GLN A 135 -2.52 26.52 -5.71
CA GLN A 135 -3.87 26.16 -5.32
C GLN A 135 -3.89 24.74 -4.74
N THR A 136 -4.68 24.53 -3.70
CA THR A 136 -4.93 23.19 -3.16
C THR A 136 -5.66 22.33 -4.17
N LYS A 137 -5.27 21.07 -4.28
CA LYS A 137 -5.95 20.08 -5.11
C LYS A 137 -6.77 19.13 -4.23
N PRO A 138 -7.94 18.67 -4.68
CA PRO A 138 -8.65 17.62 -3.98
C PRO A 138 -7.81 16.33 -3.93
N PRO A 139 -8.08 15.42 -2.98
CA PRO A 139 -7.43 14.11 -2.95
C PRO A 139 -7.60 13.38 -4.29
N ALA A 140 -6.54 12.71 -4.74
CA ALA A 140 -6.62 11.87 -5.92
C ALA A 140 -7.60 10.72 -5.68
N ARG A 141 -8.33 10.31 -6.73
CA ARG A 141 -9.20 9.15 -6.64
C ARG A 141 -8.38 7.88 -6.47
N TYR A 142 -9.03 6.84 -5.96
CA TYR A 142 -8.41 5.53 -5.87
C TYR A 142 -8.25 4.91 -7.26
N THR A 143 -7.05 4.46 -7.56
CA THR A 143 -6.77 3.36 -8.50
C THR A 143 -6.88 2.01 -7.77
N GLU A 144 -6.90 0.89 -8.50
CA GLU A 144 -6.85 -0.45 -7.89
C GLU A 144 -5.67 -0.62 -6.94
N ALA A 145 -4.47 -0.19 -7.35
CA ALA A 145 -3.27 -0.31 -6.52
C ALA A 145 -3.37 0.51 -5.22
N THR A 146 -3.89 1.73 -5.31
CA THR A 146 -4.09 2.58 -4.12
C THR A 146 -5.25 2.12 -3.26
N LEU A 147 -6.29 1.49 -3.83
CA LEU A 147 -7.39 0.90 -3.07
C LEU A 147 -6.92 -0.36 -2.33
N LEU A 148 -6.16 -1.24 -2.99
CA LEU A 148 -5.53 -2.39 -2.35
C LEU A 148 -4.63 -1.97 -1.17
N SER A 149 -3.83 -0.92 -1.36
CA SER A 149 -3.00 -0.36 -0.29
C SER A 149 -3.85 0.24 0.84
N ALA A 150 -4.97 0.90 0.51
CA ALA A 150 -5.91 1.40 1.50
C ALA A 150 -6.58 0.25 2.29
N MET A 151 -6.96 -0.85 1.63
CA MET A 151 -7.50 -2.04 2.29
C MET A 151 -6.48 -2.68 3.23
N GLU A 152 -5.21 -2.81 2.80
CA GLU A 152 -4.13 -3.34 3.64
C GLU A 152 -3.87 -2.47 4.88
N THR A 153 -4.03 -1.15 4.76
CA THR A 153 -3.72 -0.19 5.82
C THR A 153 -4.94 0.39 6.52
N ALA A 154 -6.14 -0.12 6.24
CA ALA A 154 -7.40 0.38 6.77
C ALA A 154 -7.40 0.47 8.31
N GLY A 155 -6.73 -0.49 8.96
CA GLY A 155 -6.61 -0.54 10.41
C GLY A 155 -5.79 0.60 11.04
N LYS A 156 -4.95 1.32 10.28
CA LYS A 156 -4.08 2.38 10.83
C LYS A 156 -4.85 3.59 11.36
N LYS A 157 -6.09 3.78 10.91
CA LYS A 157 -6.94 4.90 11.28
C LYS A 157 -7.95 4.55 12.38
N LEU A 158 -7.86 3.35 12.95
CA LEU A 158 -8.71 2.95 14.06
C LEU A 158 -8.29 3.64 15.35
N GLU A 159 -9.28 3.88 16.22
CA GLU A 159 -9.13 4.73 17.41
C GLU A 159 -8.29 4.08 18.52
N THR A 160 -8.36 2.76 18.69
CA THR A 160 -7.68 2.05 19.78
C THR A 160 -6.51 1.20 19.27
N ASP A 161 -5.48 1.09 20.10
CA ASP A 161 -4.28 0.30 19.76
C ASP A 161 -4.61 -1.19 19.60
N GLU A 162 -5.56 -1.73 20.37
CA GLU A 162 -5.98 -3.13 20.25
C GLU A 162 -6.61 -3.44 18.88
N LEU A 163 -7.45 -2.54 18.35
CA LEU A 163 -8.08 -2.72 17.05
C LEU A 163 -7.07 -2.51 15.92
N ARG A 164 -6.15 -1.56 16.08
CA ARG A 164 -5.04 -1.35 15.15
C ARG A 164 -4.15 -2.59 15.06
N ASP A 165 -3.83 -3.21 16.19
CA ASP A 165 -3.02 -4.42 16.29
C ASP A 165 -3.76 -5.64 15.72
N ALA A 166 -5.07 -5.76 15.94
CA ALA A 166 -5.88 -6.83 15.35
C ALA A 166 -5.92 -6.76 13.82
N MET A 167 -5.91 -5.55 13.26
CA MET A 167 -5.86 -5.33 11.82
C MET A 167 -4.44 -5.20 11.26
N ALA A 168 -3.40 -5.20 12.10
CA ALA A 168 -2.02 -5.05 11.65
C ALA A 168 -1.61 -6.26 10.79
N GLY A 169 -1.17 -6.00 9.55
CA GLY A 169 -0.79 -7.05 8.59
C GLY A 169 -1.97 -7.70 7.84
N LYS A 170 -3.18 -7.71 8.41
CA LYS A 170 -4.38 -8.23 7.75
C LYS A 170 -5.22 -7.18 7.05
N GLY A 171 -5.34 -5.95 7.56
CA GLY A 171 -6.22 -4.93 6.97
C GLY A 171 -7.66 -5.40 6.77
N LEU A 172 -8.37 -4.84 5.79
CA LEU A 172 -9.67 -5.33 5.33
C LEU A 172 -9.48 -6.47 4.32
N GLY A 173 -9.89 -7.68 4.72
CA GLY A 173 -9.72 -8.89 3.92
C GLY A 173 -8.26 -9.34 3.81
N THR A 174 -8.03 -10.59 3.39
CA THR A 174 -6.68 -11.15 3.30
C THR A 174 -6.04 -10.84 1.95
N PRO A 175 -4.70 -10.94 1.80
CA PRO A 175 -4.03 -10.75 0.52
C PRO A 175 -4.66 -11.56 -0.64
N ALA A 176 -5.25 -12.73 -0.35
CA ALA A 176 -5.91 -13.58 -1.33
C ALA A 176 -7.30 -13.09 -1.77
N THR A 177 -8.01 -12.30 -0.97
CA THR A 177 -9.42 -11.93 -1.23
C THR A 177 -9.63 -10.48 -1.65
N ARG A 178 -8.68 -9.58 -1.41
CA ARG A 178 -8.87 -8.15 -1.71
C ARG A 178 -9.12 -7.88 -3.19
N ALA A 179 -8.37 -8.52 -4.08
CA ALA A 179 -8.53 -8.34 -5.52
C ALA A 179 -9.92 -8.81 -5.99
N SER A 180 -10.39 -9.98 -5.51
CA SER A 180 -11.72 -10.49 -5.88
C SER A 180 -12.85 -9.65 -5.31
N ILE A 181 -12.69 -9.04 -4.13
CA ILE A 181 -13.65 -8.07 -3.59
C ILE A 181 -13.78 -6.85 -4.51
N ILE A 182 -12.66 -6.29 -4.98
CA ILE A 182 -12.67 -5.15 -5.91
C ILE A 182 -13.36 -5.54 -7.23
N GLU A 183 -13.03 -6.70 -7.80
CA GLU A 183 -13.72 -7.19 -9.01
C GLU A 183 -15.21 -7.41 -8.77
N GLY A 184 -15.62 -7.92 -7.61
CA GLY A 184 -17.02 -8.08 -7.25
C GLY A 184 -17.77 -6.75 -7.19
N LEU A 185 -17.16 -5.69 -6.65
CA LEU A 185 -17.76 -4.34 -6.63
C LEU A 185 -17.93 -3.75 -8.04
N LEU A 186 -17.01 -4.08 -8.96
CA LEU A 186 -17.09 -3.70 -10.37
C LEU A 186 -18.18 -4.49 -11.10
N GLU A 187 -18.22 -5.81 -10.93
CA GLU A 187 -19.22 -6.71 -11.52
C GLU A 187 -20.64 -6.34 -11.07
N GLN A 188 -20.81 -6.03 -9.78
CA GLN A 188 -22.07 -5.58 -9.20
C GLN A 188 -22.40 -4.11 -9.51
N LYS A 189 -21.55 -3.41 -10.28
CA LYS A 189 -21.73 -2.03 -10.75
C LYS A 189 -21.82 -0.99 -9.63
N TYR A 190 -21.17 -1.24 -8.50
CA TYR A 190 -20.99 -0.22 -7.45
C TYR A 190 -19.88 0.77 -7.80
N MET A 191 -18.93 0.33 -8.62
CA MET A 191 -17.88 1.19 -9.17
C MET A 191 -17.62 0.85 -10.64
N ARG A 192 -16.94 1.76 -11.33
CA ARG A 192 -16.46 1.55 -12.70
C ARG A 192 -15.01 1.99 -12.82
N ARG A 193 -14.30 1.40 -13.78
CA ARG A 193 -12.96 1.86 -14.20
C ARG A 193 -13.13 3.02 -15.17
N GLU A 194 -12.51 4.15 -14.86
CA GLU A 194 -12.39 5.30 -15.75
C GLU A 194 -10.91 5.61 -15.89
N GLU A 195 -10.34 5.26 -17.05
CA GLU A 195 -8.88 5.15 -17.24
C GLU A 195 -8.21 4.26 -16.19
N ARG A 196 -7.57 4.87 -15.19
CA ARG A 196 -6.87 4.20 -14.08
C ARG A 196 -7.59 4.37 -12.74
N GLU A 197 -8.61 5.21 -12.71
CA GLU A 197 -9.34 5.56 -11.50
C GLU A 197 -10.59 4.66 -11.34
N LEU A 198 -10.94 4.40 -10.09
CA LEU A 198 -12.17 3.73 -9.68
C LEU A 198 -13.18 4.79 -9.26
N ILE A 199 -14.27 4.86 -10.02
CA ILE A 199 -15.34 5.85 -9.82
C ILE A 199 -16.56 5.14 -9.23
N PRO A 200 -17.04 5.53 -8.03
CA PRO A 200 -18.31 5.04 -7.51
C PRO A 200 -19.46 5.41 -8.44
N THR A 201 -20.42 4.52 -8.60
CA THR A 201 -21.63 4.76 -9.40
C THR A 201 -22.75 5.37 -8.53
N PRO A 202 -23.82 5.93 -9.13
CA PRO A 202 -25.01 6.34 -8.37
C PRO A 202 -25.57 5.22 -7.48
N LYS A 203 -25.46 3.95 -7.91
CA LYS A 203 -25.86 2.78 -7.12
C LYS A 203 -25.09 2.67 -5.80
N ALA A 204 -23.78 2.95 -5.79
CA ALA A 204 -22.99 2.95 -4.56
C ALA A 204 -23.40 4.10 -3.63
N PHE A 205 -23.63 5.29 -4.18
CA PHE A 205 -24.13 6.41 -3.37
C PHE A 205 -25.49 6.12 -2.77
N GLN A 206 -26.43 5.54 -3.53
CA GLN A 206 -27.73 5.11 -3.01
C GLN A 206 -27.60 4.10 -1.87
N LEU A 207 -26.69 3.12 -1.99
CA LEU A 207 -26.43 2.16 -0.91
C LEU A 207 -25.91 2.88 0.34
N MET A 208 -24.94 3.79 0.21
CA MET A 208 -24.40 4.54 1.34
C MET A 208 -25.46 5.44 1.99
N THR A 209 -26.27 6.14 1.19
CA THR A 209 -27.39 6.95 1.67
C THR A 209 -28.42 6.10 2.42
N LEU A 210 -28.73 4.90 1.91
CA LEU A 210 -29.63 3.97 2.58
C LEU A 210 -29.06 3.49 3.92
N LEU A 211 -27.78 3.10 3.96
CA LEU A 211 -27.13 2.68 5.21
C LEU A 211 -27.16 3.79 6.27
N HIS A 212 -26.83 5.02 5.89
CA HIS A 212 -26.88 6.18 6.79
C HIS A 212 -28.32 6.49 7.23
N GLY A 213 -29.29 6.46 6.29
CA GLY A 213 -30.69 6.72 6.57
C GLY A 213 -31.35 5.69 7.48
N LEU A 214 -30.89 4.43 7.42
CA LEU A 214 -31.30 3.36 8.32
C LEU A 214 -30.52 3.33 9.64
N HIS A 215 -29.55 4.23 9.84
CA HIS A 215 -28.63 4.24 10.98
C HIS A 215 -27.88 2.90 11.17
N ILE A 216 -27.43 2.33 10.05
CA ILE A 216 -26.62 1.11 9.97
C ILE A 216 -25.20 1.47 9.51
N ASP A 217 -24.57 2.40 10.23
CA ASP A 217 -23.24 2.90 9.89
C ASP A 217 -22.17 1.82 10.08
N GLU A 218 -22.44 0.83 10.94
CA GLU A 218 -21.52 -0.25 11.29
C GLU A 218 -21.08 -1.06 10.07
N LEU A 219 -21.96 -1.28 9.09
CA LEU A 219 -21.66 -2.06 7.88
C LEU A 219 -20.70 -1.36 6.91
N SER A 220 -20.57 -0.04 7.03
CA SER A 220 -19.67 0.76 6.19
C SER A 220 -18.38 1.18 6.90
N ASN A 221 -18.29 0.94 8.20
CA ASN A 221 -17.16 1.33 9.03
C ASN A 221 -16.15 0.17 9.15
N PRO A 222 -14.86 0.38 8.81
CA PRO A 222 -13.84 -0.66 8.93
C PRO A 222 -13.63 -1.15 10.38
N SER A 223 -14.04 -0.36 11.38
CA SER A 223 -13.92 -0.72 12.80
C SER A 223 -14.65 -2.02 13.13
N LEU A 224 -15.81 -2.28 12.51
CA LEU A 224 -16.56 -3.53 12.73
C LEU A 224 -15.72 -4.76 12.34
N THR A 225 -15.01 -4.70 11.21
CA THR A 225 -14.09 -5.79 10.82
C THR A 225 -12.92 -5.92 11.78
N GLY A 226 -12.36 -4.80 12.26
CA GLY A 226 -11.29 -4.81 13.25
C GLY A 226 -11.72 -5.45 14.58
N GLU A 227 -12.92 -5.12 15.05
CA GLU A 227 -13.51 -5.71 16.26
C GLU A 227 -13.71 -7.22 16.11
N TRP A 228 -14.18 -7.68 14.95
CA TRP A 228 -14.35 -9.11 14.70
C TRP A 228 -13.02 -9.86 14.66
N GLU A 229 -12.01 -9.34 13.97
CA GLU A 229 -10.67 -9.94 13.95
C GLU A 229 -10.06 -9.99 15.36
N TRP A 230 -10.26 -8.94 16.15
CA TRP A 230 -9.81 -8.90 17.54
C TRP A 230 -10.51 -9.98 18.39
N LYS A 231 -11.85 -10.09 18.29
CA LYS A 231 -12.62 -11.12 19.02
C LYS A 231 -12.25 -12.54 18.58
N LEU A 232 -12.05 -12.77 17.29
CA LEU A 232 -11.60 -14.05 16.76
C LEU A 232 -10.24 -14.46 17.33
N ARG A 233 -9.30 -13.51 17.44
CA ARG A 233 -8.01 -13.75 18.11
C ARG A 233 -8.18 -14.06 19.60
N MET A 234 -9.08 -13.35 20.29
CA MET A 234 -9.38 -13.65 21.70
C MET A 234 -9.97 -15.05 21.88
N ILE A 235 -10.76 -15.55 20.92
CA ILE A 235 -11.26 -16.94 20.92
C ILE A 235 -10.12 -17.93 20.71
N GLU A 236 -9.23 -17.68 19.74
CA GLU A 236 -8.03 -18.50 19.49
C GLU A 236 -7.15 -18.60 20.74
N ASP A 237 -7.00 -17.50 21.48
CA ASP A 237 -6.26 -17.44 22.74
C ASP A 237 -7.03 -18.03 23.95
N GLY A 238 -8.28 -18.49 23.76
CA GLY A 238 -9.13 -19.03 24.83
C GLY A 238 -9.66 -17.99 25.82
N ARG A 239 -9.61 -16.69 25.47
CA ARG A 239 -9.99 -15.55 26.31
C ARG A 239 -11.39 -15.00 26.02
N PHE A 240 -12.07 -15.49 24.98
CA PHE A 240 -13.44 -15.12 24.62
C PHE A 240 -14.22 -16.34 24.13
N SER A 241 -15.52 -16.39 24.44
CA SER A 241 -16.38 -17.52 24.05
C SER A 241 -16.87 -17.36 22.61
N HIS A 242 -16.79 -18.45 21.85
CA HIS A 242 -17.38 -18.55 20.52
C HIS A 242 -18.91 -18.36 20.57
N GLU A 243 -19.58 -18.87 21.60
CA GLU A 243 -21.02 -18.71 21.79
C GLU A 243 -21.40 -17.24 21.90
N THR A 244 -20.71 -16.47 22.75
CA THR A 244 -20.92 -15.03 22.91
C THR A 244 -20.68 -14.28 21.61
N PHE A 245 -19.60 -14.60 20.88
CA PHE A 245 -19.32 -13.98 19.59
C PHE A 245 -20.45 -14.19 18.57
N MET A 246 -20.98 -15.42 18.50
CA MET A 246 -22.09 -15.74 17.61
C MET A 246 -23.40 -15.10 18.04
N GLU A 247 -23.64 -14.90 19.35
CA GLU A 247 -24.79 -14.13 19.85
C GLU A 247 -24.73 -12.67 19.40
N GLU A 248 -23.57 -12.03 19.49
CA GLU A 248 -23.39 -10.64 19.00
C GLU A 248 -23.64 -10.52 17.50
N ILE A 249 -23.14 -11.45 16.69
CA ILE A 249 -23.39 -11.49 15.24
C ILE A 249 -24.90 -11.61 14.97
N ARG A 250 -25.60 -12.50 15.67
CA ARG A 250 -27.06 -12.66 15.51
C ARG A 250 -27.80 -11.39 15.91
N HIS A 251 -27.39 -10.73 16.99
CA HIS A 251 -28.01 -9.48 17.43
C HIS A 251 -27.83 -8.36 16.39
N LEU A 252 -26.63 -8.18 15.86
CA LEU A 252 -26.36 -7.22 14.78
C LEU A 252 -27.19 -7.55 13.52
N THR A 253 -27.25 -8.83 13.14
CA THR A 253 -28.04 -9.27 11.99
C THR A 253 -29.52 -8.97 12.17
N ASP A 254 -30.08 -9.25 13.35
CA ASP A 254 -31.48 -8.94 13.66
C ASP A 254 -31.77 -7.43 13.63
N LYS A 255 -30.87 -6.60 14.20
CA LYS A 255 -30.94 -5.13 14.11
C LYS A 255 -31.00 -4.67 12.65
N VAL A 256 -30.08 -5.13 11.82
CA VAL A 256 -29.97 -4.77 10.39
C VAL A 256 -31.23 -5.19 9.63
N VAL A 257 -31.69 -6.43 9.82
CA VAL A 257 -32.88 -6.97 9.14
C VAL A 257 -34.15 -6.24 9.57
N LYS A 258 -34.30 -5.91 10.87
CA LYS A 258 -35.43 -5.13 11.37
C LYS A 258 -35.46 -3.73 10.76
N ALA A 259 -34.32 -3.03 10.77
CA ALA A 259 -34.21 -1.71 10.16
C ALA A 259 -34.56 -1.75 8.65
N ALA A 260 -34.04 -2.75 7.92
CA ALA A 260 -34.35 -2.93 6.51
C ALA A 260 -35.83 -3.26 6.24
N LYS A 261 -36.51 -4.00 7.13
CA LYS A 261 -37.95 -4.32 6.99
C LYS A 261 -38.87 -3.15 7.33
N GLN A 262 -38.44 -2.28 8.24
CA GLN A 262 -39.17 -1.08 8.65
C GLN A 262 -38.99 0.07 7.66
N TYR A 263 -38.16 -0.12 6.64
CA TYR A 263 -38.00 0.83 5.55
C TYR A 263 -39.28 0.90 4.70
N GLU A 264 -40.02 1.99 4.89
CA GLU A 264 -41.03 2.46 3.93
C GLU A 264 -40.37 3.47 3.00
N GLY A 265 -40.61 3.35 1.69
CA GLY A 265 -39.81 3.97 0.62
C GLY A 265 -39.66 5.50 0.63
N ASP A 266 -40.40 6.22 1.49
CA ASP A 266 -40.35 7.68 1.65
C ASP A 266 -39.54 8.14 2.89
N SER A 267 -38.99 7.21 3.69
CA SER A 267 -38.30 7.53 4.95
C SER A 267 -36.83 7.98 4.82
N VAL A 268 -36.23 7.79 3.65
CA VAL A 268 -34.85 8.24 3.35
C VAL A 268 -34.88 9.01 2.03
N PRO A 269 -34.52 10.31 2.00
CA PRO A 269 -34.51 11.07 0.76
C PRO A 269 -33.48 10.48 -0.20
N ILE A 270 -33.95 9.86 -1.29
CA ILE A 270 -33.10 9.45 -2.41
C ILE A 270 -32.85 10.70 -3.25
N GLU A 271 -31.95 11.57 -2.80
CA GLU A 271 -31.37 12.57 -3.70
C GLU A 271 -30.47 11.82 -4.69
N ASN A 272 -30.84 11.83 -5.97
CA ASN A 272 -29.97 11.32 -7.02
C ASN A 272 -28.72 12.23 -7.07
N PRO A 273 -27.52 11.70 -6.80
CA PRO A 273 -26.31 12.49 -6.99
C PRO A 273 -26.15 12.75 -8.49
N ILE A 274 -26.10 14.04 -8.85
CA ILE A 274 -25.78 14.53 -10.21
C ILE A 274 -24.35 14.11 -10.56
#